data_AF-A0A7Y5GEQ4-F1
#
_entry.id   AF-A0A7Y5GEQ4-F1
#
_cell.length_a   1.000
_cell.length_b   1.000
_cell.length_c   1.000
_cell.angle_alpha   90.00
_cell.angle_beta   90.00
_cell.angle_gamma   90.00
#
_symmetry.space_group_name_H-M   'P 1'
#
loop_
_entity.id
_entity.type
_entity.pdbx_description
1 polymer ?
#
loop_
_entity_poly.entity_id
_entity_poly.type
_entity_poly.pdbx_seq_one_letter_code
_entity_poly.pdbx_strand_id
1 'polypeptide(L)'
;MAWHDIRDPGDPELDRLAAQYQLHPLHIEDCRHRNQNAKLEEGPGYLFVVLKPVLLNRDQTLDVFDLDLFIGKDFVISVEGGDCPSAREILTQVRGQEARLRPDQVFYRVMDGIVDTYAPVLDGLNEEIDRLEDEVLESPQPRTLQKVLSTKRCLNTMRRVMANTRDVTAHLQRSGTAELLVREEEPAGKADTVGRIRELGGSI
;
A
#
# COMPACT_ATOMS: atom_id res chain seq x y z
N MET A 1 22.08 -4.12 5.51
CA MET A 1 21.09 -3.13 5.06
C MET A 1 20.58 -2.42 6.30
N ALA A 2 20.52 -1.09 6.30
CA ALA A 2 19.97 -0.32 7.42
C ALA A 2 18.47 -0.08 7.19
N TRP A 3 17.63 -0.37 8.18
CA TRP A 3 16.20 -0.03 8.13
C TRP A 3 15.89 1.07 9.14
N HIS A 4 15.37 2.19 8.64
CA HIS A 4 14.90 3.32 9.44
C HIS A 4 13.37 3.34 9.45
N ASP A 5 12.77 3.33 10.64
CA ASP A 5 11.32 3.34 10.81
C ASP A 5 10.88 4.69 11.38
N ILE A 6 10.25 5.52 10.55
CA ILE A 6 9.78 6.86 10.88
C ILE A 6 8.26 6.81 11.06
N ARG A 7 7.79 7.10 12.28
CA ARG A 7 6.37 7.03 12.63
C ARG A 7 5.62 8.33 12.45
N ASP A 8 6.36 9.43 12.39
CA ASP A 8 5.81 10.74 12.14
C ASP A 8 6.56 11.37 10.96
N PRO A 9 5.91 11.62 9.81
CA PRO A 9 6.43 12.45 8.73
C PRO A 9 6.95 13.84 9.14
N GLY A 10 6.53 14.35 10.31
CA GLY A 10 7.06 15.56 10.93
C GLY A 10 8.36 15.38 11.71
N ASP A 11 8.84 14.15 11.88
CA ASP A 11 10.05 13.85 12.66
C ASP A 11 11.30 14.46 12.00
N PRO A 12 12.10 15.26 12.72
CA PRO A 12 13.37 15.81 12.21
C PRO A 12 14.35 14.74 11.70
N GLU A 13 14.22 13.50 12.15
CA GLU A 13 15.01 12.38 11.64
C GLU A 13 14.78 12.14 10.15
N LEU A 14 13.55 12.36 9.64
CA LEU A 14 13.27 12.24 8.20
C LEU A 14 14.11 13.23 7.38
N ASP A 15 14.28 14.47 7.85
CA ASP A 15 15.11 15.47 7.17
C ASP A 15 16.60 15.11 7.22
N ARG A 16 17.07 14.50 8.32
CA ARG A 16 18.46 14.01 8.43
C ARG A 16 18.72 12.87 7.45
N LEU A 17 17.81 11.90 7.39
CA LEU A 17 17.91 10.78 6.45
C LEU A 17 17.79 11.27 5.00
N ALA A 18 16.94 12.27 4.73
CA ALA A 18 16.83 12.90 3.43
C ALA A 18 18.15 13.53 2.99
N ALA A 19 18.84 14.25 3.87
CA ALA A 19 20.15 14.81 3.57
C ALA A 19 21.22 13.71 3.42
N GLN A 20 21.20 12.69 4.26
CA GLN A 20 22.17 11.58 4.24
C GLN A 20 22.09 10.76 2.94
N TYR A 21 20.88 10.41 2.51
CA TYR A 21 20.65 9.56 1.34
C TYR A 21 20.30 10.34 0.07
N GLN A 22 20.38 11.68 0.12
CA GLN A 22 20.08 12.57 -1.01
C GLN A 22 18.67 12.35 -1.57
N LEU A 23 17.69 12.18 -0.67
CA LEU A 23 16.29 12.02 -1.05
C LEU A 23 15.75 13.32 -1.64
N HIS A 24 14.97 13.20 -2.71
CA HIS A 24 14.41 14.33 -3.41
C HIS A 24 13.41 15.09 -2.51
N PRO A 25 13.49 16.44 -2.42
CA PRO A 25 12.62 17.22 -1.52
C PRO A 25 11.12 17.01 -1.75
N LEU A 26 10.70 16.84 -3.00
CA LEU A 26 9.28 16.56 -3.32
C LEU A 26 8.79 15.23 -2.73
N HIS A 27 9.65 14.22 -2.59
CA HIS A 27 9.23 12.96 -1.99
C HIS A 27 9.05 13.10 -0.47
N ILE A 28 9.86 13.93 0.18
CA ILE A 28 9.69 14.27 1.60
C ILE A 28 8.42 15.09 1.82
N GLU A 29 8.16 16.03 0.91
CA GLU A 29 6.92 16.81 0.89
C GLU A 29 5.70 15.89 0.71
N ASP A 30 5.77 14.90 -0.16
CA ASP A 30 4.72 13.91 -0.37
C ASP A 30 4.41 13.11 0.90
N CYS A 31 5.46 12.65 1.61
CA CYS A 31 5.31 11.95 2.90
C CYS A 31 4.54 12.79 3.93
N ARG A 32 4.71 14.12 3.89
CA ARG A 32 4.06 15.05 4.82
C ARG A 32 2.62 15.38 4.42
N HIS A 33 2.32 15.41 3.13
CA HIS A 33 0.97 15.70 2.63
C HIS A 33 -0.02 14.54 2.80
N ARG A 34 0.45 13.27 2.82
CA ARG A 34 -0.35 12.07 3.11
C ARG A 34 -1.66 11.91 2.31
N ASN A 35 -1.68 12.42 1.08
CA ASN A 35 -2.84 12.31 0.19
C ASN A 35 -2.42 11.89 -1.22
N GLN A 36 -1.36 11.09 -1.28
CA GLN A 36 -0.87 10.57 -2.55
C GLN A 36 -1.73 9.40 -3.01
N ASN A 37 -1.64 9.03 -4.28
CA ASN A 37 -2.11 7.71 -4.71
C ASN A 37 -0.96 6.71 -4.56
N ALA A 38 -1.27 5.41 -4.60
CA ALA A 38 -0.20 4.42 -4.71
C ALA A 38 0.64 4.73 -5.96
N LYS A 39 1.97 4.81 -5.80
CA LYS A 39 2.88 5.20 -6.88
C LYS A 39 4.27 4.65 -6.64
N LEU A 40 5.05 4.59 -7.71
CA LEU A 40 6.46 4.26 -7.69
C LEU A 40 7.19 5.27 -8.57
N GLU A 41 8.20 5.90 -8.00
CA GLU A 41 9.03 6.92 -8.66
C GLU A 41 10.51 6.59 -8.43
N GLU A 42 11.32 6.79 -9.46
CA GLU A 42 12.76 6.54 -9.40
C GLU A 42 13.48 7.84 -8.99
N GLY A 43 14.19 7.78 -7.85
CA GLY A 43 15.10 8.83 -7.43
C GLY A 43 16.56 8.47 -7.75
N PRO A 44 17.50 9.40 -7.53
CA PRO A 44 18.93 9.10 -7.70
C PRO A 44 19.41 8.03 -6.71
N GLY A 45 19.47 6.77 -7.15
CA GLY A 45 19.99 5.64 -6.35
C GLY A 45 19.00 5.03 -5.36
N TYR A 46 17.71 5.36 -5.45
CA TYR A 46 16.65 4.77 -4.63
C TYR A 46 15.31 4.77 -5.36
N LEU A 47 14.38 3.94 -4.90
CA LEU A 47 12.96 3.98 -5.28
C LEU A 47 12.15 4.66 -4.20
N PHE A 48 11.26 5.56 -4.59
CA PHE A 48 10.21 6.09 -3.73
C PHE A 48 8.91 5.39 -4.07
N VAL A 49 8.28 4.77 -3.07
CA VAL A 49 7.05 4.01 -3.25
C VAL A 49 6.04 4.48 -2.21
N VAL A 50 4.83 4.80 -2.67
CA VAL A 50 3.68 5.00 -1.81
C VAL A 50 2.78 3.78 -1.94
N LEU A 51 2.50 3.11 -0.82
CA LEU A 51 1.55 2.00 -0.73
C LEU A 51 0.34 2.42 0.09
N LYS A 52 -0.78 1.74 -0.16
CA LYS A 52 -2.07 2.05 0.47
C LYS A 52 -2.61 0.86 1.24
N PRO A 53 -2.17 0.65 2.49
CA PRO A 53 -2.89 -0.22 3.41
C PRO A 53 -4.31 0.28 3.61
N VAL A 54 -5.27 -0.65 3.73
CA VAL A 54 -6.67 -0.33 3.95
C VAL A 54 -7.23 -1.12 5.13
N LEU A 55 -8.27 -0.57 5.75
CA LEU A 55 -9.00 -1.21 6.83
C LEU A 55 -10.49 -0.89 6.70
N LEU A 56 -11.33 -1.92 6.76
CA LEU A 56 -12.77 -1.75 6.90
C LEU A 56 -13.13 -1.78 8.39
N ASN A 57 -13.67 -0.67 8.89
CA ASN A 57 -14.10 -0.53 10.26
C ASN A 57 -15.44 -1.23 10.51
N ARG A 58 -15.75 -1.45 11.80
CA ARG A 58 -17.02 -2.07 12.21
C ARG A 58 -18.26 -1.30 11.78
N ASP A 59 -18.14 0.01 11.59
CA ASP A 59 -19.20 0.89 11.11
C ASP A 59 -19.28 0.97 9.57
N GLN A 60 -18.59 0.06 8.87
CA GLN A 60 -18.53 -0.01 7.40
C GLN A 60 -17.84 1.21 6.75
N THR A 61 -17.07 1.97 7.52
CA THR A 61 -16.19 3.01 6.96
C THR A 61 -14.87 2.39 6.50
N LEU A 62 -14.39 2.85 5.35
CA LEU A 62 -13.11 2.44 4.78
C LEU A 62 -12.05 3.47 5.12
N ASP A 63 -11.06 3.06 5.93
CA ASP A 63 -9.85 3.82 6.14
C ASP A 63 -8.79 3.41 5.12
N VAL A 64 -8.15 4.42 4.53
CA VAL A 64 -7.04 4.26 3.60
C VAL A 64 -5.86 5.01 4.17
N PHE A 65 -4.74 4.31 4.36
CA PHE A 65 -3.55 4.84 4.99
C PHE A 65 -2.44 5.04 3.96
N ASP A 66 -1.43 5.81 4.36
CA ASP A 66 -0.23 6.08 3.58
C ASP A 66 0.94 5.33 4.22
N LEU A 67 1.60 4.50 3.43
CA LEU A 67 2.89 3.90 3.78
C LEU A 67 3.89 4.28 2.70
N ASP A 68 4.81 5.17 3.06
CA ASP A 68 5.85 5.63 2.16
C ASP A 68 7.14 4.83 2.41
N LEU A 69 7.79 4.42 1.34
CA LEU A 69 9.03 3.64 1.38
C LEU A 69 10.09 4.30 0.50
N PHE A 70 11.28 4.50 1.06
CA PHE A 70 12.49 4.77 0.30
C PHE A 70 13.37 3.53 0.31
N ILE A 71 13.67 2.99 -0.87
CA ILE A 71 14.38 1.73 -1.01
C ILE A 71 15.64 1.96 -1.84
N GLY A 72 16.78 2.00 -1.17
CA GLY A 72 18.09 2.10 -1.79
C GLY A 72 18.80 0.74 -1.84
N LYS A 73 20.05 0.76 -2.31
CA LYS A 73 20.89 -0.45 -2.42
C LYS A 73 21.21 -1.09 -1.07
N ASP A 74 21.34 -0.28 -0.02
CA ASP A 74 21.79 -0.70 1.31
C ASP A 74 20.93 -0.13 2.45
N PHE A 75 19.84 0.57 2.13
CA PHE A 75 18.93 1.14 3.10
C PHE A 75 17.45 0.98 2.71
N VAL A 76 16.60 0.93 3.73
CA VAL A 76 15.15 1.08 3.62
C VAL A 76 14.72 2.13 4.64
N ILE A 77 13.86 3.06 4.24
CA ILE A 77 13.20 3.99 5.15
C ILE A 77 11.71 3.77 4.98
N SER A 78 11.02 3.39 6.06
CA SER A 78 9.55 3.39 6.11
C SER A 78 9.07 4.64 6.82
N VAL A 79 8.09 5.32 6.23
CA VAL A 79 7.39 6.45 6.85
C VAL A 79 5.91 6.09 6.97
N GLU A 80 5.43 5.92 8.20
CA GLU A 80 4.02 5.60 8.49
C GLU A 80 3.20 6.89 8.56
N GLY A 81 2.17 6.99 7.72
CA GLY A 81 1.19 8.07 7.72
C GLY A 81 0.03 7.82 8.68
N GLY A 82 0.28 7.80 9.99
CA GLY A 82 -0.76 7.60 11.02
C GLY A 82 -0.73 6.21 11.66
N ASP A 83 -1.68 5.91 12.55
CA ASP A 83 -1.71 4.63 13.26
C ASP A 83 -2.44 3.58 12.41
N CYS A 84 -1.71 2.95 11.47
CA CYS A 84 -2.21 1.83 10.68
C CYS A 84 -1.70 0.49 11.24
N PRO A 85 -2.51 -0.28 11.98
CA PRO A 85 -2.03 -1.50 12.63
C PRO A 85 -1.55 -2.57 11.63
N SER A 86 -2.25 -2.71 10.50
CA SER A 86 -1.90 -3.71 9.47
C SER A 86 -0.56 -3.39 8.80
N ALA A 87 -0.33 -2.14 8.42
CA ALA A 87 0.96 -1.70 7.88
C ALA A 87 2.11 -2.00 8.85
N ARG A 88 1.93 -1.68 10.13
CA ARG A 88 2.93 -1.91 11.17
C ARG A 88 3.25 -3.39 11.36
N GLU A 89 2.23 -4.23 11.37
CA GLU A 89 2.41 -5.67 11.49
C GLU A 89 3.22 -6.22 10.32
N ILE A 90 2.88 -5.79 9.09
CA ILE A 90 3.61 -6.18 7.87
C ILE A 90 5.07 -5.73 7.96
N LEU A 91 5.33 -4.44 8.28
CA LEU A 91 6.69 -3.93 8.41
C LEU A 91 7.49 -4.69 9.48
N THR A 92 6.87 -4.99 10.63
CA THR A 92 7.51 -5.74 11.72
C THR A 92 7.88 -7.15 11.28
N GLN A 93 6.98 -7.86 10.59
CA GLN A 93 7.22 -9.21 10.09
C GLN A 93 8.34 -9.25 9.05
N VAL A 94 8.36 -8.30 8.11
CA VAL A 94 9.39 -8.21 7.07
C VAL A 94 10.73 -7.84 7.68
N ARG A 95 10.76 -6.86 8.61
CA ARG A 95 11.97 -6.43 9.31
C ARG A 95 12.59 -7.55 10.13
N GLY A 96 11.79 -8.42 10.76
CA GLY A 96 12.30 -9.60 11.47
C GLY A 96 13.12 -10.57 10.60
N GLN A 97 13.05 -10.43 9.27
CA GLN A 97 13.77 -11.25 8.31
C GLN A 97 14.77 -10.44 7.47
N GLU A 98 14.97 -9.15 7.76
CA GLU A 98 15.72 -8.19 6.93
C GLU A 98 17.16 -8.63 6.63
N ALA A 99 17.82 -9.29 7.58
CA ALA A 99 19.20 -9.75 7.42
C ALA A 99 19.37 -10.79 6.29
N ARG A 100 18.27 -11.42 5.87
CA ARG A 100 18.23 -12.42 4.79
C ARG A 100 17.61 -11.87 3.51
N LEU A 101 17.13 -10.62 3.53
CA LEU A 101 16.42 -10.02 2.41
C LEU A 101 17.27 -8.97 1.73
N ARG A 102 17.23 -8.99 0.40
CA ARG A 102 17.70 -7.89 -0.43
C ARG A 102 16.63 -6.78 -0.46
N PRO A 103 16.99 -5.51 -0.72
CA PRO A 103 16.03 -4.40 -0.69
C PRO A 103 14.82 -4.56 -1.63
N ASP A 104 15.02 -5.16 -2.81
CA ASP A 104 13.94 -5.55 -3.71
C ASP A 104 13.00 -6.57 -3.06
N GLN A 105 13.54 -7.58 -2.37
CA GLN A 105 12.73 -8.58 -1.68
C GLN A 105 11.95 -7.97 -0.52
N VAL A 106 12.51 -6.98 0.17
CA VAL A 106 11.79 -6.19 1.18
C VAL A 106 10.62 -5.47 0.54
N PHE A 107 10.85 -4.77 -0.57
CA PHE A 107 9.78 -4.11 -1.32
C PHE A 107 8.64 -5.07 -1.66
N TYR A 108 8.97 -6.20 -2.31
CA TYR A 108 7.97 -7.19 -2.72
C TYR A 108 7.17 -7.72 -1.54
N ARG A 109 7.83 -8.04 -0.42
CA ARG A 109 7.13 -8.59 0.75
C ARG A 109 6.24 -7.57 1.44
N VAL A 110 6.68 -6.31 1.52
CA VAL A 110 5.82 -5.25 2.06
C VAL A 110 4.63 -5.03 1.15
N MET A 111 4.85 -4.92 -0.16
CA MET A 111 3.78 -4.74 -1.14
C MET A 111 2.78 -5.91 -1.12
N ASP A 112 3.26 -7.15 -1.05
CA ASP A 112 2.42 -8.34 -0.95
C ASP A 112 1.57 -8.32 0.33
N GLY A 113 2.18 -8.04 1.48
CA GLY A 113 1.44 -7.86 2.73
C GLY A 113 0.38 -6.76 2.64
N ILE A 114 0.66 -5.66 1.94
CA ILE A 114 -0.33 -4.58 1.74
C ILE A 114 -1.48 -5.04 0.84
N VAL A 115 -1.22 -5.76 -0.24
CA VAL A 115 -2.26 -6.32 -1.11
C VAL A 115 -3.15 -7.29 -0.33
N ASP A 116 -2.60 -7.99 0.66
CA ASP A 116 -3.34 -8.92 1.52
C ASP A 116 -4.35 -8.22 2.43
N THR A 117 -4.18 -6.92 2.66
CA THR A 117 -5.19 -6.11 3.36
C THR A 117 -6.45 -5.88 2.53
N TYR A 118 -6.43 -6.13 1.22
CA TYR A 118 -7.54 -5.77 0.31
C TYR A 118 -8.67 -6.80 0.34
N ALA A 119 -8.33 -8.09 0.44
CA ALA A 119 -9.33 -9.16 0.43
C ALA A 119 -10.34 -9.05 1.58
N PRO A 120 -9.93 -8.88 2.86
CA PRO A 120 -10.89 -8.73 3.97
C PRO A 120 -11.84 -7.54 3.81
N VAL A 121 -11.36 -6.44 3.18
CA VAL A 121 -12.20 -5.28 2.91
C VAL A 121 -13.23 -5.57 1.83
N LEU A 122 -12.83 -6.26 0.75
CA LEU A 122 -13.73 -6.64 -0.33
C LEU A 122 -14.79 -7.64 0.15
N ASP A 123 -14.40 -8.62 0.96
CA ASP A 123 -15.33 -9.57 1.56
C ASP A 123 -16.37 -8.84 2.44
N GLY A 124 -15.92 -7.92 3.30
CA GLY A 124 -16.83 -7.13 4.15
C GLY A 124 -17.76 -6.22 3.35
N LEU A 125 -17.29 -5.63 2.24
CA LEU A 125 -18.13 -4.85 1.34
C LEU A 125 -19.16 -5.71 0.62
N ASN A 126 -18.80 -6.92 0.18
CA ASN A 126 -19.74 -7.87 -0.44
C ASN A 126 -20.84 -8.29 0.55
N GLU A 127 -20.47 -8.62 1.78
CA GLU A 127 -21.46 -8.92 2.83
C GLU A 127 -22.40 -7.74 3.11
N GLU A 128 -21.93 -6.49 3.03
CA GLU A 128 -22.78 -5.30 3.18
C GLU A 128 -23.70 -5.11 1.97
N ILE A 129 -23.26 -5.45 0.75
CA ILE A 129 -24.11 -5.43 -0.44
C ILE A 129 -25.24 -6.44 -0.29
N ASP A 130 -24.93 -7.69 0.07
CA ASP A 130 -25.95 -8.74 0.28
C ASP A 130 -27.00 -8.30 1.31
N ARG A 131 -26.57 -7.73 2.45
CA ARG A 131 -27.49 -7.19 3.46
C ARG A 131 -28.36 -6.06 2.92
N LEU A 132 -27.80 -5.19 2.08
CA LEU A 132 -28.55 -4.08 1.48
C LEU A 132 -29.55 -4.54 0.43
N GLU A 133 -29.24 -5.60 -0.32
CA GLU A 133 -30.17 -6.20 -1.28
C GLU A 133 -31.42 -6.71 -0.57
N ASP A 134 -31.26 -7.45 0.52
CA ASP A 134 -32.37 -7.91 1.36
C ASP A 134 -33.16 -6.72 1.94
N GLU A 135 -32.48 -5.71 2.52
CA GLU A 135 -33.12 -4.53 3.11
C GLU A 135 -33.97 -3.75 2.09
N VAL A 136 -33.48 -3.62 0.86
CA VAL A 136 -34.17 -2.91 -0.23
C VAL A 136 -35.40 -3.69 -0.72
N LEU A 137 -35.32 -5.03 -0.79
CA LEU A 137 -36.42 -5.87 -1.26
C LEU A 137 -37.51 -6.04 -0.22
N GLU A 138 -37.17 -6.16 1.06
CA GLU A 138 -38.13 -6.42 2.13
C GLU A 138 -38.83 -5.16 2.64
N SER A 139 -38.07 -4.15 3.08
CA SER A 139 -38.63 -2.96 3.74
C SER A 139 -37.67 -1.76 3.68
N PRO A 140 -37.58 -1.09 2.52
CA PRO A 140 -36.65 0.02 2.33
C PRO A 140 -36.95 1.20 3.28
N GLN A 141 -35.91 1.72 3.94
CA GLN A 141 -35.97 2.90 4.79
C GLN A 141 -35.15 4.06 4.18
N PRO A 142 -35.38 5.32 4.60
CA PRO A 142 -34.54 6.44 4.16
C PRO A 142 -33.04 6.26 4.45
N ARG A 143 -32.70 5.48 5.49
CA ARG A 143 -31.30 5.14 5.84
C ARG A 143 -30.69 4.13 4.87
N THR A 144 -31.49 3.28 4.23
CA THR A 144 -31.02 2.28 3.26
C THR A 144 -30.29 2.96 2.10
N LEU A 145 -30.84 4.07 1.57
CA LEU A 145 -30.17 4.85 0.53
C LEU A 145 -28.82 5.42 0.99
N GLN A 146 -28.74 5.87 2.24
CA GLN A 146 -27.47 6.39 2.80
C GLN A 146 -26.40 5.30 2.83
N LYS A 147 -26.77 4.09 3.26
CA LYS A 147 -25.86 2.93 3.26
C LYS A 147 -25.43 2.52 1.86
N VAL A 148 -26.37 2.45 0.91
CA VAL A 148 -26.05 2.19 -0.52
C VAL A 148 -25.02 3.19 -1.04
N LEU A 149 -25.21 4.49 -0.74
CA LEU A 149 -24.28 5.52 -1.18
C LEU A 149 -22.92 5.44 -0.48
N SER A 150 -22.85 5.06 0.81
CA SER A 150 -21.57 4.86 1.51
C SER A 150 -20.83 3.63 0.97
N THR A 151 -21.51 2.51 0.77
CA THR A 151 -20.91 1.28 0.21
C THR A 151 -20.38 1.53 -1.20
N LYS A 152 -21.16 2.24 -2.05
CA LYS A 152 -20.70 2.68 -3.38
C LYS A 152 -19.44 3.54 -3.31
N ARG A 153 -19.34 4.46 -2.34
CA ARG A 153 -18.13 5.29 -2.16
C ARG A 153 -16.93 4.44 -1.76
N CYS A 154 -17.11 3.48 -0.85
CA CYS A 154 -16.05 2.56 -0.42
C CYS A 154 -15.54 1.72 -1.60
N LEU A 155 -16.44 1.14 -2.41
CA LEU A 155 -16.07 0.39 -3.62
C LEU A 155 -15.30 1.25 -4.63
N ASN A 156 -15.73 2.48 -4.88
CA ASN A 156 -15.02 3.40 -5.78
C ASN A 156 -13.61 3.73 -5.27
N THR A 157 -13.46 3.91 -3.95
CA THR A 157 -12.15 4.12 -3.33
C THR A 157 -11.27 2.89 -3.47
N MET A 158 -11.78 1.69 -3.17
CA MET A 158 -11.04 0.44 -3.36
C MET A 158 -10.61 0.24 -4.81
N ARG A 159 -11.51 0.45 -5.77
CA ARG A 159 -11.20 0.37 -7.20
C ARG A 159 -10.04 1.29 -7.59
N ARG A 160 -10.02 2.52 -7.06
CA ARG A 160 -8.91 3.47 -7.29
C ARG A 160 -7.61 2.98 -6.66
N VAL A 161 -7.65 2.51 -5.41
CA VAL A 161 -6.48 1.97 -4.70
C VAL A 161 -5.87 0.79 -5.46
N MET A 162 -6.68 -0.19 -5.86
CA MET A 162 -6.20 -1.37 -6.59
C MET A 162 -5.69 -1.02 -7.99
N ALA A 163 -6.36 -0.10 -8.71
CA ALA A 163 -5.88 0.35 -10.01
C ALA A 163 -4.47 0.96 -9.92
N ASN A 164 -4.25 1.85 -8.94
CA ASN A 164 -2.95 2.48 -8.74
C ASN A 164 -1.88 1.47 -8.28
N THR A 165 -2.25 0.53 -7.40
CA THR A 165 -1.33 -0.54 -6.94
C THR A 165 -0.95 -1.48 -8.09
N ARG A 166 -1.88 -1.76 -9.00
CA ARG A 166 -1.60 -2.48 -10.24
C ARG A 166 -0.61 -1.73 -11.13
N ASP A 167 -0.71 -0.40 -11.19
CA ASP A 167 0.21 0.41 -11.99
C ASP A 167 1.63 0.41 -11.39
N VAL A 168 1.75 0.41 -10.04
CA VAL A 168 3.02 0.20 -9.33
C VAL A 168 3.66 -1.14 -9.69
N THR A 169 2.89 -2.23 -9.60
CA THR A 169 3.40 -3.57 -9.95
C THR A 169 3.75 -3.68 -11.43
N ALA A 170 2.99 -3.06 -12.32
CA ALA A 170 3.27 -3.03 -13.75
C ALA A 170 4.52 -2.20 -14.07
N HIS A 171 4.76 -1.09 -13.36
CA HIS A 171 5.99 -0.30 -13.52
C HIS A 171 7.22 -1.12 -13.15
N LEU A 172 7.15 -1.89 -12.06
CA LEU A 172 8.18 -2.83 -11.62
C LEU A 172 8.41 -4.00 -12.60
N GLN A 173 7.39 -4.38 -13.36
CA GLN A 173 7.52 -5.38 -14.43
C GLN A 173 8.24 -4.84 -15.67
N ARG A 174 7.99 -3.57 -16.03
CA ARG A 174 8.52 -2.94 -17.25
C ARG A 174 9.88 -2.28 -17.06
N SER A 175 10.07 -1.58 -15.96
CA SER A 175 11.38 -1.05 -15.61
C SER A 175 12.26 -2.24 -15.24
N GLY A 176 13.44 -2.32 -15.82
CA GLY A 176 14.55 -3.11 -15.28
C GLY A 176 15.01 -2.58 -13.93
N THR A 177 14.09 -2.20 -13.03
CA THR A 177 14.32 -1.86 -11.61
C THR A 177 15.03 -2.98 -10.87
N ALA A 178 14.95 -4.21 -11.42
CA ALA A 178 15.86 -5.28 -11.09
C ALA A 178 17.33 -4.86 -11.25
N GLU A 179 17.78 -4.15 -12.27
CA GLU A 179 19.19 -3.75 -12.44
C GLU A 179 19.67 -2.72 -11.40
N LEU A 180 18.78 -1.88 -10.85
CA LEU A 180 19.08 -0.94 -9.75
C LEU A 180 19.22 -1.66 -8.39
N LEU A 181 18.59 -2.84 -8.22
CA LEU A 181 18.51 -3.55 -6.94
C LEU A 181 19.08 -4.99 -6.95
N VAL A 182 19.34 -5.57 -8.13
CA VAL A 182 19.64 -6.99 -8.44
C VAL A 182 20.83 -7.09 -9.41
N ARG A 183 21.81 -7.92 -9.05
CA ARG A 183 22.57 -8.69 -10.04
C ARG A 183 21.78 -9.97 -10.32
N GLU A 184 21.30 -10.12 -11.54
CA GLU A 184 20.75 -11.33 -12.18
C GLU A 184 20.19 -12.42 -11.24
N GLU A 185 18.92 -12.32 -10.82
CA GLU A 185 18.04 -13.47 -10.49
C GLU A 185 16.61 -12.97 -10.23
N GLU A 186 15.61 -13.56 -10.90
CA GLU A 186 14.20 -13.14 -10.76
C GLU A 186 13.64 -13.43 -9.35
N PRO A 187 13.01 -12.45 -8.67
CA PRO A 187 12.42 -12.68 -7.36
C PRO A 187 11.09 -13.44 -7.48
N ALA A 188 11.03 -14.62 -6.85
CA ALA A 188 9.86 -15.52 -6.84
C ALA A 188 8.52 -14.88 -6.43
N GLY A 189 8.53 -13.75 -5.71
CA GLY A 189 7.30 -13.05 -5.27
C GLY A 189 6.62 -12.17 -6.32
N LYS A 190 7.31 -11.82 -7.42
CA LYS A 190 6.81 -10.85 -8.42
C LYS A 190 5.57 -11.33 -9.19
N ALA A 191 5.46 -12.65 -9.43
CA ALA A 191 4.36 -13.23 -10.19
C ALA A 191 3.08 -13.38 -9.36
N ASP A 192 3.22 -13.66 -8.06
CA ASP A 192 2.10 -13.95 -7.16
C ASP A 192 1.26 -12.69 -6.87
N THR A 193 1.90 -11.61 -6.42
CA THR A 193 1.21 -10.35 -6.10
C THR A 193 0.45 -9.75 -7.30
N VAL A 194 1.01 -9.87 -8.52
CA VAL A 194 0.35 -9.38 -9.75
C VAL A 194 -0.85 -10.26 -10.11
N GLY A 195 -0.75 -11.57 -9.93
CA GLY A 195 -1.87 -12.50 -10.08
C GLY A 195 -3.01 -12.13 -9.13
N ARG A 196 -2.69 -11.94 -7.85
CA ARG A 196 -3.66 -11.58 -6.80
C ARG A 196 -4.36 -10.25 -7.08
N ILE A 197 -3.64 -9.20 -7.48
CA ILE A 197 -4.29 -7.92 -7.85
C ILE A 197 -5.23 -8.08 -9.05
N ARG A 198 -4.89 -8.96 -10.02
CA ARG A 198 -5.75 -9.24 -11.17
C ARG A 198 -7.00 -10.02 -10.78
N GLU A 199 -6.88 -11.01 -9.90
CA GLU A 199 -8.01 -11.78 -9.37
C GLU A 199 -8.98 -10.90 -8.56
N LEU A 200 -8.44 -10.06 -7.68
CA LEU A 200 -9.24 -9.10 -6.91
C LEU A 200 -9.92 -8.07 -7.83
N GLY A 201 -9.21 -7.58 -8.85
CA GLY A 201 -9.74 -6.62 -9.81
C GLY A 201 -10.76 -7.21 -10.81
N GLY A 202 -10.77 -8.53 -11.01
CA GLY A 202 -11.73 -9.23 -11.86
C GLY A 202 -13.01 -9.68 -11.13
N SER A 203 -13.02 -9.60 -9.79
CA SER A 203 -14.14 -10.01 -8.94
C SER A 203 -15.12 -8.86 -8.59
N ILE A 204 -14.91 -7.66 -9.15
CA ILE A 204 -15.72 -6.43 -8.95
C ILE A 204 -16.29 -5.97 -10.28
#